data_AF-A0A2N0PC80-F1
#
_entry.id   AF-A0A2N0PC80-F1
#
_cell.length_a   1.000
_cell.length_b   1.000
_cell.length_c   1.000
_cell.angle_alpha   90.00
_cell.angle_beta   90.00
_cell.angle_gamma   90.00
#
_symmetry.space_group_name_H-M   'P 1'
#
loop_
_entity.id
_entity.type
_entity.pdbx_description
1 polymer ?
#
loop_
_entity_poly.entity_id
_entity_poly.type
_entity_poly.pdbx_seq_one_letter_code
_entity_poly.pdbx_strand_id
1 'polypeptide(L)'
;MSKEQEKFNAKYSNEKEIDITCLKELKLTGLKINDCSQLNKVYLSELTKLISLTVRDCPRLTTDDYSLIKLTSLKSLTIINCSQFNKIFNLSLFPKLESLTIIECSTLTKFDYSSVRLTNLEISDCFQLNQITGFSKLPKLENLSVRNCPKLTKLDCSSTKTLIELEVSDLEELNCSNTSIDELSLNLCPNITKLTCLNNKKLNKLDLSNCSKLVFLDCTGSKLTSVDLSYCPESIKVEPSDQKRLIITRKIENFKNILIVGRTGGGKSALANVLTDTSNFKESAYAVSKTINAQKIDFNWNGKNFRVVDTIGVEHTKLRFTGDEINTFNMIKDSIFNGILEYVTIVRTKFYNFGNGRECEKDIKVMRGKNELIARIVNSCNGVIHVNNPPINIIEEEEDDDYKDRILFNKNARKKSRKKTLNYLEAKCTDEHFKSENWDVLCNEIVEYIRNNNLQKLEIDPDILKLSEEACLIL
;
A
#
# COMPACT_ATOMS: atom_id res chain seq x y z
N MET A 1 23.78 -8.52 2.83
CA MET A 1 23.62 -8.86 4.27
C MET A 1 24.99 -8.71 4.91
N SER A 2 25.10 -8.34 6.20
CA SER A 2 26.43 -8.34 6.84
C SER A 2 26.93 -9.78 6.97
N LYS A 3 28.25 -10.02 6.86
CA LYS A 3 28.85 -11.34 7.10
C LYS A 3 28.45 -11.93 8.46
N GLU A 4 28.13 -11.07 9.43
CA GLU A 4 27.69 -11.45 10.77
C GLU A 4 26.25 -11.98 10.78
N GLN A 5 25.34 -11.39 9.98
CA GLN A 5 23.97 -11.89 9.81
C GLN A 5 23.95 -13.26 9.11
N GLU A 6 24.84 -13.48 8.15
CA GLU A 6 24.99 -14.79 7.49
C GLU A 6 25.47 -15.86 8.46
N LYS A 7 26.46 -15.54 9.31
CA LYS A 7 26.91 -16.44 10.38
C LYS A 7 25.81 -16.72 11.40
N PHE A 8 25.01 -15.72 11.77
CA PHE A 8 23.87 -15.91 12.67
C PHE A 8 22.85 -16.88 12.06
N ASN A 9 22.42 -16.63 10.83
CA ASN A 9 21.43 -17.47 10.14
C ASN A 9 21.94 -18.91 9.96
N ALA A 10 23.21 -19.08 9.57
CA ALA A 10 23.81 -20.39 9.39
C ALA A 10 23.88 -21.19 10.71
N LYS A 11 24.04 -20.52 11.84
CA LYS A 11 24.18 -21.17 13.15
C LYS A 11 22.83 -21.53 13.79
N TYR A 12 21.79 -20.71 13.62
CA TYR A 12 20.58 -20.79 14.45
C TYR A 12 19.28 -21.10 13.69
N SER A 13 19.31 -21.26 12.36
CA SER A 13 18.10 -21.47 11.55
C SER A 13 17.26 -22.69 11.95
N ASN A 14 17.87 -23.72 12.54
CA ASN A 14 17.20 -24.96 12.94
C ASN A 14 17.15 -25.18 14.47
N GLU A 15 17.62 -24.21 15.26
CA GLU A 15 17.72 -24.35 16.71
C GLU A 15 16.37 -24.07 17.38
N LYS A 16 16.10 -24.78 18.49
CA LYS A 16 14.90 -24.55 19.31
C LYS A 16 15.05 -23.34 20.22
N GLU A 17 16.28 -23.04 20.64
CA GLU A 17 16.60 -21.90 21.48
C GLU A 17 17.80 -21.15 20.90
N ILE A 18 17.76 -19.82 20.94
CA ILE A 18 18.90 -18.98 20.57
C ILE A 18 19.50 -18.40 21.85
N ASP A 19 20.57 -19.04 22.32
CA ASP A 19 21.49 -18.46 23.29
C ASP A 19 22.67 -17.79 22.56
N ILE A 20 22.65 -16.46 22.54
CA ILE A 20 23.69 -15.63 21.92
C ILE A 20 24.75 -15.16 22.93
N THR A 21 24.89 -15.78 24.11
CA THR A 21 25.98 -15.45 25.05
C THR A 21 27.37 -15.58 24.42
N CYS A 22 27.55 -16.47 23.43
CA CYS A 22 28.77 -16.59 22.64
C CYS A 22 28.97 -15.47 21.60
N LEU A 23 27.97 -14.60 21.38
CA LEU A 23 28.01 -13.51 20.41
C LEU A 23 28.23 -12.13 21.06
N LYS A 24 28.56 -12.07 22.36
CA LYS A 24 28.87 -10.83 23.09
C LYS A 24 29.91 -9.94 22.40
N GLU A 25 30.82 -10.55 21.65
CA GLU A 25 31.87 -9.85 20.90
C GLU A 25 31.37 -9.19 19.60
N LEU A 26 30.23 -9.64 19.07
CA LEU A 26 29.66 -9.10 17.84
C LEU A 26 29.00 -7.73 18.14
N LYS A 27 29.50 -6.67 17.49
CA LYS A 27 28.98 -5.31 17.60
C LYS A 27 27.73 -5.10 16.72
N LEU A 28 26.77 -6.03 16.80
CA LEU A 28 25.56 -6.00 15.98
C LEU A 28 24.70 -4.79 16.34
N THR A 29 24.45 -3.95 15.34
CA THR A 29 23.48 -2.84 15.41
C THR A 29 22.13 -3.21 14.80
N GLY A 30 22.07 -4.29 14.01
CA GLY A 30 20.85 -4.84 13.45
C GLY A 30 20.87 -6.37 13.45
N LEU A 31 19.73 -6.98 13.79
CA LEU A 31 19.56 -8.43 13.80
C LEU A 31 18.25 -8.79 13.11
N LYS A 32 18.31 -9.77 12.21
CA LYS A 32 17.15 -10.40 11.59
C LYS A 32 17.08 -11.87 12.00
N ILE A 33 15.96 -12.30 12.52
CA ILE A 33 15.66 -13.70 12.83
C ILE A 33 14.57 -14.10 11.85
N ASN A 34 14.90 -14.94 10.88
CA ASN A 34 14.00 -15.33 9.80
C ASN A 34 13.88 -16.86 9.75
N ASP A 35 12.68 -17.34 9.43
CA ASP A 35 12.42 -18.74 9.07
C ASP A 35 12.75 -19.76 10.18
N CYS A 36 12.76 -19.34 11.44
CA CYS A 36 13.05 -20.20 12.58
C CYS A 36 11.77 -20.90 13.10
N SER A 37 11.26 -21.87 12.35
CA SER A 37 9.96 -22.53 12.64
C SER A 37 9.89 -23.28 13.99
N GLN A 38 11.03 -23.74 14.51
CA GLN A 38 11.11 -24.49 15.76
C GLN A 38 11.48 -23.62 16.98
N LEU A 39 11.85 -22.36 16.73
CA LEU A 39 12.38 -21.47 17.76
C LEU A 39 11.30 -21.08 18.75
N ASN A 40 11.51 -21.41 20.02
CA ASN A 40 10.57 -21.12 21.10
C ASN A 40 11.10 -20.12 22.13
N LYS A 41 12.42 -19.88 22.22
CA LYS A 41 13.05 -18.93 23.15
C LYS A 41 14.26 -18.23 22.54
N VAL A 42 14.43 -16.96 22.91
CA VAL A 42 15.50 -16.08 22.38
C VAL A 42 16.07 -15.22 23.52
N TYR A 43 17.38 -15.30 23.74
CA TYR A 43 18.08 -14.60 24.82
C TYR A 43 18.91 -13.43 24.30
N LEU A 44 18.30 -12.28 23.97
CA LEU A 44 19.01 -11.14 23.34
C LEU A 44 19.69 -10.18 24.32
N SER A 45 19.71 -10.50 25.62
CA SER A 45 20.04 -9.55 26.68
C SER A 45 21.44 -8.92 26.56
N GLU A 46 22.36 -9.57 25.87
CA GLU A 46 23.74 -9.12 25.72
C GLU A 46 23.95 -8.15 24.55
N LEU A 47 22.99 -8.06 23.61
CA LEU A 47 23.06 -7.17 22.44
C LEU A 47 22.61 -5.74 22.80
N THR A 48 23.22 -5.15 23.82
CA THR A 48 22.87 -3.82 24.34
C THR A 48 23.05 -2.68 23.31
N LYS A 49 23.81 -2.91 22.24
CA LYS A 49 24.03 -1.97 21.12
C LYS A 49 23.07 -2.17 19.95
N LEU A 50 22.14 -3.11 20.04
CA LEU A 50 21.18 -3.40 18.98
C LEU A 50 20.24 -2.21 18.79
N ILE A 51 20.18 -1.70 17.57
CA ILE A 51 19.35 -0.55 17.16
C ILE A 51 18.08 -1.05 16.45
N SER A 52 18.19 -2.14 15.69
CA SER A 52 17.06 -2.71 14.94
C SER A 52 16.96 -4.22 15.13
N LEU A 53 15.73 -4.71 15.32
CA LEU A 53 15.42 -6.13 15.41
C LEU A 53 14.27 -6.45 14.46
N THR A 54 14.47 -7.44 13.60
CA THR A 54 13.40 -8.04 12.79
C THR A 54 13.22 -9.49 13.19
N VAL A 55 12.00 -9.90 13.47
CA VAL A 55 11.61 -11.30 13.68
C VAL A 55 10.55 -11.66 12.65
N ARG A 56 10.81 -12.71 11.87
CA ARG A 56 9.97 -13.15 10.77
C ARG A 56 9.81 -14.66 10.80
N ASP A 57 8.60 -15.14 10.53
CA ASP A 57 8.30 -16.57 10.34
C ASP A 57 8.78 -17.44 11.52
N CYS A 58 8.54 -16.93 12.74
CA CYS A 58 8.88 -17.60 14.01
C CYS A 58 7.59 -17.89 14.81
N PRO A 59 6.73 -18.82 14.34
CA PRO A 59 5.39 -19.01 14.90
C PRO A 59 5.36 -19.58 16.32
N ARG A 60 6.44 -20.24 16.75
CA ARG A 60 6.55 -20.83 18.09
C ARG A 60 7.25 -19.94 19.10
N LEU A 61 7.75 -18.78 18.67
CA LEU A 61 8.56 -17.93 19.52
C LEU A 61 7.73 -17.44 20.71
N THR A 62 8.22 -17.73 21.90
CA THR A 62 7.77 -17.14 23.15
C THR A 62 8.97 -16.48 23.80
N THR A 63 8.77 -15.47 24.65
CA THR A 63 9.89 -14.92 25.42
C THR A 63 9.45 -14.73 26.85
N ASP A 64 10.34 -15.04 27.77
CA ASP A 64 10.24 -14.59 29.15
C ASP A 64 10.78 -13.14 29.19
N ASP A 65 9.99 -12.17 29.67
CA ASP A 65 10.26 -10.71 29.63
C ASP A 65 11.71 -10.31 30.01
N TYR A 66 12.34 -11.10 30.90
CA TYR A 66 13.73 -10.94 31.35
C TYR A 66 14.77 -10.93 30.22
N SER A 67 14.51 -11.61 29.11
CA SER A 67 15.48 -11.76 28.00
C SER A 67 15.60 -10.49 27.14
N LEU A 68 14.60 -9.60 27.19
CA LEU A 68 14.48 -8.44 26.31
C LEU A 68 14.74 -7.11 27.04
N ILE A 69 14.69 -7.08 28.38
CA ILE A 69 14.81 -5.87 29.21
C ILE A 69 16.13 -5.09 29.02
N LYS A 70 17.18 -5.75 28.52
CA LYS A 70 18.50 -5.14 28.32
C LYS A 70 18.69 -4.52 26.93
N LEU A 71 17.72 -4.63 26.02
CA LEU A 71 17.77 -4.02 24.67
C LEU A 71 17.48 -2.51 24.71
N THR A 72 18.23 -1.79 25.56
CA THR A 72 17.99 -0.37 25.88
C THR A 72 18.31 0.60 24.74
N SER A 73 19.03 0.15 23.71
CA SER A 73 19.35 0.94 22.51
C SER A 73 18.38 0.72 21.34
N LEU A 74 17.44 -0.23 21.46
CA LEU A 74 16.57 -0.62 20.37
C LEU A 74 15.65 0.54 19.98
N LYS A 75 15.70 0.92 18.70
CA LYS A 75 14.90 2.00 18.10
C LYS A 75 13.82 1.49 17.15
N SER A 76 14.05 0.35 16.51
CA SER A 76 13.12 -0.23 15.54
C SER A 76 12.90 -1.71 15.80
N LEU A 77 11.64 -2.12 15.87
CA LEU A 77 11.21 -3.50 16.04
C LEU A 77 10.21 -3.86 14.93
N THR A 78 10.51 -4.91 14.18
CA THR A 78 9.63 -5.42 13.11
C THR A 78 9.31 -6.88 13.36
N ILE A 79 8.03 -7.23 13.33
CA ILE A 79 7.54 -8.57 13.66
C ILE A 79 6.59 -8.99 12.55
N ILE A 80 6.88 -10.12 11.92
CA ILE A 80 6.19 -10.59 10.72
C ILE A 80 5.81 -12.05 10.92
N ASN A 81 4.55 -12.39 10.71
CA ASN A 81 4.03 -13.76 10.77
C ASN A 81 4.46 -14.52 12.05
N CYS A 82 4.32 -13.87 13.21
CA CYS A 82 4.68 -14.42 14.51
C CYS A 82 3.42 -14.63 15.36
N SER A 83 2.89 -15.85 15.34
CA SER A 83 1.59 -16.21 15.93
C SER A 83 1.56 -16.30 17.47
N GLN A 84 2.58 -15.85 18.18
CA GLN A 84 2.54 -15.69 19.64
C GLN A 84 2.90 -14.28 20.11
N PHE A 85 3.00 -13.29 19.20
CA PHE A 85 3.48 -11.93 19.45
C PHE A 85 3.01 -11.28 20.77
N ASN A 86 1.73 -11.40 21.13
CA ASN A 86 1.16 -10.80 22.34
C ASN A 86 1.78 -11.27 23.66
N LYS A 87 2.44 -12.42 23.66
CA LYS A 87 3.17 -12.95 24.82
C LYS A 87 4.65 -12.57 24.82
N ILE A 88 5.14 -11.92 23.77
CA ILE A 88 6.57 -11.78 23.51
C ILE A 88 7.09 -10.39 23.93
N PHE A 89 6.45 -9.30 23.50
CA PHE A 89 7.07 -7.99 23.61
C PHE A 89 6.27 -7.03 24.48
N ASN A 90 6.61 -6.89 25.75
CA ASN A 90 6.18 -5.74 26.54
C ASN A 90 6.95 -4.48 26.10
N LEU A 91 6.32 -3.60 25.31
CA LEU A 91 6.99 -2.42 24.73
C LEU A 91 7.55 -1.44 25.78
N SER A 92 7.05 -1.47 27.02
CA SER A 92 7.59 -0.65 28.11
C SER A 92 9.05 -0.99 28.44
N LEU A 93 9.52 -2.18 28.05
CA LEU A 93 10.90 -2.62 28.22
C LEU A 93 11.86 -1.98 27.22
N PHE A 94 11.37 -1.28 26.18
CA PHE A 94 12.19 -0.65 25.15
C PHE A 94 12.14 0.88 25.25
N PRO A 95 12.93 1.50 26.16
CA PRO A 95 12.82 2.93 26.46
C PRO A 95 13.16 3.84 25.29
N LYS A 96 13.85 3.33 24.27
CA LYS A 96 14.27 4.06 23.07
C LYS A 96 13.51 3.70 21.80
N LEU A 97 12.51 2.83 21.87
CA LEU A 97 11.77 2.37 20.69
C LEU A 97 11.02 3.54 20.04
N GLU A 98 11.37 3.82 18.78
CA GLU A 98 10.82 4.91 17.97
C GLU A 98 9.88 4.35 16.89
N SER A 99 10.08 3.11 16.43
CA SER A 99 9.28 2.48 15.38
C SER A 99 8.93 1.02 15.70
N LEU A 100 7.65 0.67 15.54
CA LEU A 100 7.13 -0.69 15.65
C LEU A 100 6.30 -1.04 14.42
N THR A 101 6.59 -2.19 13.82
CA THR A 101 5.85 -2.75 12.69
C THR A 101 5.44 -4.19 13.03
N ILE A 102 4.14 -4.50 12.91
CA ILE A 102 3.55 -5.81 13.17
C ILE A 102 2.74 -6.22 11.94
N ILE A 103 3.12 -7.33 11.32
CA ILE A 103 2.53 -7.80 10.06
C ILE A 103 2.15 -9.27 10.22
N GLU A 104 0.99 -9.67 9.68
CA GLU A 104 0.56 -11.08 9.57
C GLU A 104 0.54 -11.84 10.90
N CYS A 105 0.39 -11.15 12.03
CA CYS A 105 0.34 -11.78 13.35
C CYS A 105 -1.07 -12.32 13.60
N SER A 106 -1.39 -13.45 12.98
CA SER A 106 -2.73 -14.02 12.87
C SER A 106 -3.45 -14.35 14.19
N THR A 107 -2.76 -14.37 15.33
CA THR A 107 -3.36 -14.61 16.66
C THR A 107 -3.52 -13.36 17.50
N LEU A 108 -3.01 -12.22 17.02
CA LEU A 108 -3.15 -10.92 17.66
C LEU A 108 -4.63 -10.54 17.69
N THR A 109 -5.28 -10.64 18.86
CA THR A 109 -6.69 -10.25 19.02
C THR A 109 -6.85 -8.85 19.59
N LYS A 110 -5.90 -8.40 20.41
CA LYS A 110 -5.90 -7.10 21.06
C LYS A 110 -4.50 -6.50 21.10
N PHE A 111 -4.42 -5.18 20.97
CA PHE A 111 -3.20 -4.39 21.11
C PHE A 111 -3.42 -3.31 22.18
N ASP A 112 -2.83 -3.46 23.37
CA ASP A 112 -2.76 -2.42 24.43
C ASP A 112 -1.31 -2.28 24.84
N TYR A 113 -0.68 -1.16 24.46
CA TYR A 113 0.74 -0.96 24.71
C TYR A 113 1.04 0.45 25.19
N SER A 114 2.16 0.54 25.91
CA SER A 114 2.71 1.78 26.44
C SER A 114 4.11 1.98 25.90
N SER A 115 4.40 3.17 25.36
CA SER A 115 5.74 3.55 24.95
C SER A 115 5.90 5.07 25.01
N VAL A 116 7.00 5.50 25.61
CA VAL A 116 7.30 6.93 25.82
C VAL A 116 7.99 7.60 24.62
N ARG A 117 8.49 6.80 23.65
CA ARG A 117 9.26 7.33 22.50
C ARG A 117 8.76 6.86 21.13
N LEU A 118 7.73 6.02 21.08
CA LEU A 118 7.20 5.52 19.81
C LEU A 118 6.62 6.67 18.98
N THR A 119 7.18 6.88 17.79
CA THR A 119 6.72 7.88 16.81
C THR A 119 6.00 7.22 15.64
N ASN A 120 6.28 5.95 15.34
CA ASN A 120 5.69 5.20 14.23
C ASN A 120 5.12 3.85 14.71
N LEU A 121 3.85 3.60 14.42
CA LEU A 121 3.19 2.31 14.63
C LEU A 121 2.52 1.83 13.35
N GLU A 122 2.93 0.68 12.86
CA GLU A 122 2.31 -0.02 11.73
C GLU A 122 1.79 -1.38 12.20
N ILE A 123 0.51 -1.65 11.96
CA ILE A 123 -0.13 -2.94 12.17
C ILE A 123 -0.85 -3.31 10.88
N SER A 124 -0.44 -4.40 10.22
CA SER A 124 -1.12 -4.88 9.02
C SER A 124 -1.40 -6.38 9.06
N ASP A 125 -2.43 -6.81 8.33
CA ASP A 125 -2.72 -8.23 8.05
C ASP A 125 -2.95 -9.07 9.32
N CYS A 126 -3.40 -8.42 10.39
CA CYS A 126 -3.70 -9.04 11.67
C CYS A 126 -5.19 -9.38 11.73
N PHE A 127 -5.60 -10.41 10.98
CA PHE A 127 -7.00 -10.76 10.71
C PHE A 127 -7.87 -11.05 11.95
N GLN A 128 -7.28 -11.32 13.11
CA GLN A 128 -8.01 -11.56 14.36
C GLN A 128 -8.08 -10.33 15.28
N LEU A 129 -7.37 -9.25 14.95
CA LEU A 129 -7.29 -8.05 15.76
C LEU A 129 -8.66 -7.37 15.76
N ASN A 130 -9.25 -7.23 16.94
CA ASN A 130 -10.57 -6.62 17.12
C ASN A 130 -10.55 -5.43 18.07
N GLN A 131 -9.41 -5.14 18.72
CA GLN A 131 -9.32 -4.06 19.69
C GLN A 131 -7.90 -3.47 19.72
N ILE A 132 -7.80 -2.16 19.54
CA ILE A 132 -6.59 -1.38 19.83
C ILE A 132 -6.93 -0.36 20.91
N THR A 133 -6.12 -0.29 21.97
CA THR A 133 -6.26 0.66 23.07
C THR A 133 -4.89 1.20 23.50
N GLY A 134 -4.89 2.20 24.37
CA GLY A 134 -3.65 2.73 24.95
C GLY A 134 -2.96 3.81 24.13
N PHE A 135 -3.63 4.42 23.13
CA PHE A 135 -3.07 5.58 22.40
C PHE A 135 -2.70 6.75 23.32
N SER A 136 -3.43 6.95 24.41
CA SER A 136 -3.08 7.92 25.47
C SER A 136 -1.73 7.65 26.14
N LYS A 137 -1.21 6.41 26.05
CA LYS A 137 0.10 5.97 26.54
C LYS A 137 1.20 6.07 25.46
N LEU A 138 0.91 6.69 24.32
CA LEU A 138 1.84 6.90 23.19
C LEU A 138 1.99 8.41 22.89
N PRO A 139 2.58 9.21 23.81
CA PRO A 139 2.55 10.68 23.76
C PRO A 139 3.38 11.30 22.62
N LYS A 140 4.13 10.50 21.85
CA LYS A 140 4.97 10.95 20.74
C LYS A 140 4.57 10.33 19.40
N LEU A 141 3.46 9.61 19.33
CA LEU A 141 3.04 8.94 18.11
C LEU A 141 2.72 9.99 17.04
N GLU A 142 3.46 9.97 15.94
CA GLU A 142 3.32 10.89 14.80
C GLU A 142 2.65 10.20 13.62
N ASN A 143 2.91 8.90 13.42
CA ASN A 143 2.38 8.13 12.29
C ASN A 143 1.73 6.82 12.78
N LEU A 144 0.48 6.60 12.39
CA LEU A 144 -0.29 5.38 12.67
C LEU A 144 -0.83 4.78 11.37
N SER A 145 -0.45 3.55 11.08
CA SER A 145 -1.01 2.76 9.98
C SER A 145 -1.62 1.47 10.54
N VAL A 146 -2.92 1.27 10.34
CA VAL A 146 -3.65 0.06 10.74
C VAL A 146 -4.44 -0.46 9.55
N ARG A 147 -3.95 -1.54 8.91
CA ARG A 147 -4.49 -2.03 7.64
C ARG A 147 -4.85 -3.50 7.70
N ASN A 148 -5.78 -3.92 6.86
CA ASN A 148 -6.17 -5.31 6.65
C ASN A 148 -6.46 -6.03 7.98
N CYS A 149 -7.21 -5.35 8.86
CA CYS A 149 -7.60 -5.84 10.17
C CYS A 149 -9.13 -5.91 10.24
N PRO A 150 -9.79 -6.80 9.46
CA PRO A 150 -11.24 -6.75 9.22
C PRO A 150 -12.12 -6.95 10.47
N LYS A 151 -11.57 -7.49 11.57
CA LYS A 151 -12.30 -7.61 12.84
C LYS A 151 -12.23 -6.35 13.70
N LEU A 152 -11.35 -5.41 13.38
CA LEU A 152 -11.23 -4.13 14.06
C LEU A 152 -12.24 -3.16 13.45
N THR A 153 -13.52 -3.29 13.80
CA THR A 153 -14.55 -2.43 13.21
C THR A 153 -14.55 -1.01 13.79
N LYS A 154 -13.89 -0.79 14.94
CA LYS A 154 -13.84 0.52 15.60
C LYS A 154 -12.42 0.87 15.99
N LEU A 155 -12.03 2.12 15.74
CA LEU A 155 -10.75 2.67 16.19
C LEU A 155 -10.96 4.04 16.84
N ASP A 156 -10.49 4.17 18.08
CA ASP A 156 -10.41 5.45 18.78
C ASP A 156 -8.93 5.78 19.03
N CYS A 157 -8.37 6.67 18.22
CA CYS A 157 -7.04 7.24 18.39
C CYS A 157 -7.10 8.70 18.84
N SER A 158 -8.24 9.13 19.39
CA SER A 158 -8.45 10.51 19.82
C SER A 158 -7.47 10.93 20.92
N SER A 159 -7.24 12.24 21.03
CA SER A 159 -6.31 12.86 21.97
C SER A 159 -4.83 12.50 21.77
N THR A 160 -4.49 11.81 20.67
CA THR A 160 -3.10 11.62 20.24
C THR A 160 -2.60 12.90 19.55
N LYS A 161 -2.30 13.93 20.35
CA LYS A 161 -2.03 15.29 19.87
C LYS A 161 -0.88 15.40 18.87
N THR A 162 0.07 14.48 18.91
CA THR A 162 1.25 14.43 18.02
C THR A 162 0.97 13.73 16.69
N LEU A 163 -0.16 13.04 16.54
CA LEU A 163 -0.47 12.25 15.35
C LEU A 163 -0.68 13.18 14.14
N ILE A 164 0.14 13.02 13.11
CA ILE A 164 0.16 13.81 11.88
C ILE A 164 -0.34 12.96 10.71
N GLU A 165 0.08 11.69 10.63
CA GLU A 165 -0.34 10.77 9.56
C GLU A 165 -1.18 9.63 10.12
N LEU A 166 -2.36 9.41 9.52
CA LEU A 166 -3.26 8.31 9.85
C LEU A 166 -3.69 7.57 8.58
N GLU A 167 -3.40 6.28 8.55
CA GLU A 167 -3.82 5.36 7.49
C GLU A 167 -4.60 4.20 8.11
N VAL A 168 -5.84 4.01 7.69
CA VAL A 168 -6.73 2.99 8.24
C VAL A 168 -7.55 2.32 7.14
N SER A 169 -7.84 1.03 7.30
CA SER A 169 -8.79 0.30 6.46
C SER A 169 -9.84 -0.45 7.27
N ASP A 170 -10.90 -0.86 6.59
CA ASP A 170 -11.92 -1.83 7.08
C ASP A 170 -12.78 -1.34 8.27
N LEU A 171 -12.61 -0.10 8.73
CA LEU A 171 -13.33 0.45 9.88
C LEU A 171 -14.80 0.77 9.58
N GLU A 172 -15.67 0.55 10.57
CA GLU A 172 -17.05 1.02 10.63
C GLU A 172 -17.19 2.32 11.44
N GLU A 173 -16.34 2.54 12.45
CA GLU A 173 -16.32 3.76 13.26
C GLU A 173 -14.88 4.23 13.52
N LEU A 174 -14.62 5.52 13.25
CA LEU A 174 -13.33 6.16 13.54
C LEU A 174 -13.51 7.42 14.40
N ASN A 175 -12.77 7.48 15.50
CA ASN A 175 -12.58 8.69 16.29
C ASN A 175 -11.09 9.10 16.26
N CYS A 176 -10.77 10.16 15.53
CA CYS A 176 -9.42 10.75 15.42
C CYS A 176 -9.41 12.21 15.89
N SER A 177 -10.27 12.54 16.86
CA SER A 177 -10.41 13.88 17.42
C SER A 177 -9.18 14.33 18.21
N ASN A 178 -8.91 15.63 18.27
CA ASN A 178 -7.82 16.24 19.02
C ASN A 178 -6.43 15.70 18.63
N THR A 179 -6.19 15.54 17.33
CA THR A 179 -4.91 15.14 16.72
C THR A 179 -4.29 16.31 15.94
N SER A 180 -3.14 16.08 15.30
CA SER A 180 -2.42 17.06 14.46
C SER A 180 -2.51 16.71 12.96
N ILE A 181 -3.44 15.84 12.56
CA ILE A 181 -3.61 15.42 11.17
C ILE A 181 -4.01 16.62 10.31
N ASP A 182 -3.39 16.76 9.14
CA ASP A 182 -3.66 17.82 8.16
C ASP A 182 -4.45 17.33 6.93
N GLU A 183 -4.24 16.08 6.52
CA GLU A 183 -5.02 15.36 5.51
C GLU A 183 -5.54 14.02 6.05
N LEU A 184 -6.83 13.73 5.83
CA LEU A 184 -7.43 12.42 6.13
C LEU A 184 -8.12 11.86 4.89
N SER A 185 -7.79 10.62 4.52
CA SER A 185 -8.49 9.87 3.47
C SER A 185 -9.05 8.58 4.06
N LEU A 186 -10.32 8.31 3.78
CA LEU A 186 -11.03 7.10 4.21
C LEU A 186 -11.41 6.20 3.03
N ASN A 187 -10.66 6.31 1.94
CA ASN A 187 -10.86 5.50 0.74
C ASN A 187 -10.72 3.99 0.98
N LEU A 188 -10.10 3.55 2.08
CA LEU A 188 -9.96 2.14 2.44
C LEU A 188 -10.98 1.68 3.49
N CYS A 189 -11.97 2.51 3.83
CA CYS A 189 -13.00 2.22 4.83
C CYS A 189 -14.42 2.30 4.21
N PRO A 190 -14.79 1.42 3.27
CA PRO A 190 -16.11 1.45 2.60
C PRO A 190 -17.31 1.29 3.54
N ASN A 191 -17.08 0.60 4.66
CA ASN A 191 -18.11 0.29 5.64
C ASN A 191 -18.24 1.35 6.73
N ILE A 192 -17.49 2.47 6.65
CA ILE A 192 -17.54 3.49 7.68
C ILE A 192 -18.93 4.11 7.77
N THR A 193 -19.50 4.07 8.97
CA THR A 193 -20.81 4.62 9.32
C THR A 193 -20.70 5.85 10.19
N LYS A 194 -19.59 5.99 10.93
CA LYS A 194 -19.35 7.11 11.85
C LYS A 194 -17.91 7.61 11.76
N LEU A 195 -17.76 8.90 11.51
CA LEU A 195 -16.48 9.62 11.60
C LEU A 195 -16.57 10.77 12.60
N THR A 196 -15.63 10.82 13.54
CA THR A 196 -15.44 11.95 14.46
C THR A 196 -13.99 12.42 14.37
N CYS A 197 -13.78 13.61 13.82
CA CYS A 197 -12.49 14.26 13.63
C CYS A 197 -12.47 15.68 14.25
N LEU A 198 -13.08 15.79 15.44
CA LEU A 198 -13.28 17.05 16.16
C LEU A 198 -11.96 17.67 16.63
N ASN A 199 -11.88 18.99 16.63
CA ASN A 199 -10.76 19.82 17.10
C ASN A 199 -9.42 19.54 16.40
N ASN A 200 -9.43 19.08 15.14
CA ASN A 200 -8.23 18.90 14.35
C ASN A 200 -7.82 20.22 13.66
N LYS A 201 -7.10 21.08 14.40
CA LYS A 201 -6.74 22.45 13.97
C LYS A 201 -5.85 22.53 12.71
N LYS A 202 -5.29 21.43 12.23
CA LYS A 202 -4.49 21.37 11.00
C LYS A 202 -5.24 20.74 9.82
N LEU A 203 -6.32 20.02 10.09
CA LEU A 203 -7.09 19.28 9.09
C LEU A 203 -7.72 20.24 8.10
N ASN A 204 -7.18 20.23 6.87
CA ASN A 204 -7.61 21.10 5.78
C ASN A 204 -8.09 20.30 4.55
N LYS A 205 -7.85 18.99 4.53
CA LYS A 205 -8.31 18.09 3.47
C LYS A 205 -8.91 16.82 4.07
N LEU A 206 -10.11 16.50 3.62
CA LEU A 206 -10.86 15.32 4.04
C LEU A 206 -11.45 14.64 2.79
N ASP A 207 -11.01 13.42 2.51
CA ASP A 207 -11.49 12.62 1.39
C ASP A 207 -12.41 11.50 1.88
N LEU A 208 -13.70 11.65 1.56
CA LEU A 208 -14.80 10.75 1.90
C LEU A 208 -15.37 10.02 0.68
N SER A 209 -14.62 9.95 -0.41
CA SER A 209 -15.14 9.42 -1.68
C SER A 209 -15.69 7.99 -1.58
N ASN A 210 -15.15 7.16 -0.68
CA ASN A 210 -15.62 5.78 -0.45
C ASN A 210 -16.58 5.62 0.74
N CYS A 211 -17.06 6.71 1.33
CA CYS A 211 -17.83 6.67 2.58
C CYS A 211 -19.35 6.50 2.32
N SER A 212 -19.72 5.54 1.46
CA SER A 212 -21.11 5.34 1.01
C SER A 212 -22.10 4.92 2.09
N LYS A 213 -21.62 4.45 3.24
CA LYS A 213 -22.43 4.08 4.41
C LYS A 213 -22.35 5.12 5.54
N LEU A 214 -21.69 6.25 5.34
CA LEU A 214 -21.45 7.23 6.39
C LEU A 214 -22.73 7.95 6.82
N VAL A 215 -23.16 7.71 8.06
CA VAL A 215 -24.39 8.28 8.64
C VAL A 215 -24.09 9.49 9.52
N PHE A 216 -22.87 9.59 10.07
CA PHE A 216 -22.48 10.66 10.97
C PHE A 216 -21.06 11.15 10.69
N LEU A 217 -20.93 12.47 10.53
CA LEU A 217 -19.67 13.19 10.40
C LEU A 217 -19.65 14.36 11.39
N ASP A 218 -18.68 14.35 12.30
CA ASP A 218 -18.35 15.51 13.12
C ASP A 218 -16.93 15.97 12.80
N CYS A 219 -16.82 17.15 12.19
CA CYS A 219 -15.55 17.79 11.86
C CYS A 219 -15.40 19.17 12.55
N THR A 220 -16.15 19.41 13.62
CA THR A 220 -16.16 20.66 14.40
C THR A 220 -14.74 21.05 14.83
N GLY A 221 -14.37 22.32 14.73
CA GLY A 221 -13.04 22.80 15.13
C GLY A 221 -11.89 22.46 14.18
N SER A 222 -12.19 21.99 12.96
CA SER A 222 -11.21 21.77 11.88
C SER A 222 -11.00 23.02 11.00
N LYS A 223 -9.95 23.03 10.17
CA LYS A 223 -9.67 24.10 9.18
C LYS A 223 -10.33 23.85 7.81
N LEU A 224 -11.24 22.88 7.73
CA LEU A 224 -11.95 22.53 6.50
C LEU A 224 -12.79 23.72 6.02
N THR A 225 -12.60 24.12 4.76
CA THR A 225 -13.41 25.14 4.08
C THR A 225 -14.51 24.51 3.24
N SER A 226 -14.29 23.30 2.74
CA SER A 226 -15.29 22.50 2.03
C SER A 226 -15.17 21.02 2.38
N VAL A 227 -16.29 20.31 2.25
CA VAL A 227 -16.37 18.84 2.33
C VAL A 227 -17.19 18.35 1.15
N ASP A 228 -16.65 17.38 0.41
CA ASP A 228 -17.36 16.68 -0.65
C ASP A 228 -18.07 15.46 -0.06
N LEU A 229 -19.41 15.46 -0.14
CA LEU A 229 -20.31 14.40 0.31
C LEU A 229 -21.07 13.77 -0.86
N SER A 230 -20.59 13.94 -2.10
CA SER A 230 -21.28 13.47 -3.31
C SER A 230 -21.52 11.96 -3.34
N TYR A 231 -20.70 11.18 -2.62
CA TYR A 231 -20.83 9.72 -2.49
C TYR A 231 -21.36 9.27 -1.12
N CYS A 232 -21.71 10.21 -0.24
CA CYS A 232 -22.28 9.92 1.07
C CYS A 232 -23.83 9.96 1.03
N PRO A 233 -24.53 9.19 1.88
CA PRO A 233 -25.99 9.23 1.98
C PRO A 233 -26.54 10.66 2.15
N GLU A 234 -27.71 10.93 1.55
CA GLU A 234 -28.43 12.20 1.76
C GLU A 234 -28.84 12.39 3.24
N SER A 235 -29.03 11.30 3.97
CA SER A 235 -29.41 11.29 5.40
C SER A 235 -28.25 11.55 6.37
N ILE A 236 -27.01 11.73 5.88
CA ILE A 236 -25.84 11.96 6.75
C ILE A 236 -26.06 13.19 7.65
N LYS A 237 -25.78 13.01 8.94
CA LYS A 237 -25.74 14.11 9.91
C LYS A 237 -24.34 14.69 9.93
N VAL A 238 -24.23 16.00 9.70
CA VAL A 238 -22.97 16.73 9.69
C VAL A 238 -23.00 17.81 10.75
N GLU A 239 -22.11 17.71 11.74
CA GLU A 239 -21.87 18.78 12.71
C GLU A 239 -20.81 19.73 12.14
N PRO A 240 -21.15 21.02 11.87
CA PRO A 240 -20.28 21.92 11.13
C PRO A 240 -19.13 22.49 11.95
N SER A 241 -18.06 22.88 11.24
CA SER A 241 -16.95 23.69 11.77
C SER A 241 -17.43 25.04 12.34
N ASP A 242 -16.97 25.41 13.54
CA ASP A 242 -17.23 26.69 14.23
C ASP A 242 -16.71 27.94 13.48
N GLN A 243 -16.10 27.78 12.29
CA GLN A 243 -15.63 28.90 11.46
C GLN A 243 -16.43 28.96 10.16
N LYS A 244 -16.91 30.17 9.80
CA LYS A 244 -17.36 30.60 8.45
C LYS A 244 -17.82 29.46 7.52
N ARG A 245 -19.15 29.22 7.49
CA ARG A 245 -19.90 28.48 6.45
C ARG A 245 -19.09 27.43 5.69
N LEU A 246 -18.85 26.28 6.32
CA LEU A 246 -18.36 25.07 5.66
C LEU A 246 -19.18 24.81 4.38
N ILE A 247 -18.50 24.73 3.24
CA ILE A 247 -19.16 24.47 1.95
C ILE A 247 -19.32 22.96 1.77
N ILE A 248 -20.57 22.48 1.72
CA ILE A 248 -20.86 21.07 1.42
C ILE A 248 -21.17 20.93 -0.06
N THR A 249 -20.44 20.06 -0.75
CA THR A 249 -20.70 19.69 -2.16
C THR A 249 -21.36 18.31 -2.20
N ARG A 250 -22.42 18.17 -3.00
CA ARG A 250 -23.11 16.89 -3.29
C ARG A 250 -23.22 16.60 -4.78
N LYS A 251 -22.47 17.33 -5.60
CA LYS A 251 -22.52 17.16 -7.05
C LYS A 251 -21.56 16.05 -7.44
N ILE A 252 -22.12 14.90 -7.83
CA ILE A 252 -21.35 13.86 -8.50
C ILE A 252 -20.79 14.46 -9.79
N GLU A 253 -19.50 14.78 -9.79
CA GLU A 253 -18.80 15.15 -11.01
C GLU A 253 -18.61 13.87 -11.84
N ASN A 254 -19.07 13.90 -13.09
CA ASN A 254 -18.89 12.80 -14.02
C ASN A 254 -17.41 12.71 -14.42
N PHE A 255 -16.65 11.94 -13.66
CA PHE A 255 -15.31 11.50 -14.03
C PHE A 255 -15.38 10.14 -14.72
N LYS A 256 -14.63 9.99 -15.81
CA LYS A 256 -14.23 8.68 -16.30
C LYS A 256 -13.07 8.19 -15.43
N ASN A 257 -13.35 7.25 -14.54
CA ASN A 257 -12.31 6.66 -13.70
C ASN A 257 -11.41 5.75 -14.55
N ILE A 258 -10.10 5.85 -14.33
CA ILE A 258 -9.06 5.01 -14.92
C ILE A 258 -8.38 4.32 -13.76
N LEU A 259 -8.56 3.01 -13.62
CA LEU A 259 -7.88 2.22 -12.61
C LEU A 259 -6.62 1.60 -13.19
N ILE A 260 -5.46 1.91 -12.61
CA ILE A 260 -4.19 1.30 -13.03
C ILE A 260 -3.83 0.18 -12.06
N VAL A 261 -3.77 -1.05 -12.57
CA VAL A 261 -3.48 -2.26 -11.79
C VAL A 261 -2.25 -2.96 -12.37
N GLY A 262 -1.43 -3.59 -11.53
CA GLY A 262 -0.23 -4.29 -11.98
C GLY A 262 0.84 -4.39 -10.91
N ARG A 263 1.90 -5.14 -11.21
CA ARG A 263 3.00 -5.38 -10.28
C ARG A 263 3.82 -4.10 -10.02
N THR A 264 4.46 -4.03 -8.86
CA THR A 264 5.51 -3.04 -8.61
C THR A 264 6.62 -3.16 -9.65
N GLY A 265 7.15 -2.03 -10.13
CA GLY A 265 8.12 -2.02 -11.25
C GLY A 265 7.54 -2.24 -12.64
N GLY A 266 6.25 -2.61 -12.76
CA GLY A 266 5.52 -2.74 -14.04
C GLY A 266 5.12 -1.42 -14.70
N GLY A 267 5.54 -0.28 -14.14
CA GLY A 267 5.35 1.05 -14.74
C GLY A 267 4.06 1.78 -14.38
N LYS A 268 3.27 1.32 -13.39
CA LYS A 268 1.99 1.94 -12.98
C LYS A 268 2.10 3.43 -12.65
N SER A 269 2.91 3.81 -11.66
CA SER A 269 3.06 5.20 -11.23
C SER A 269 3.66 6.09 -12.33
N ALA A 270 4.55 5.54 -13.15
CA ALA A 270 5.07 6.24 -14.33
C ALA A 270 3.97 6.48 -15.37
N LEU A 271 3.11 5.49 -15.62
CA LEU A 271 1.94 5.65 -16.47
C LEU A 271 0.93 6.64 -15.88
N ALA A 272 0.67 6.58 -14.58
CA ALA A 272 -0.23 7.49 -13.88
C ALA A 272 0.23 8.95 -14.04
N ASN A 273 1.50 9.24 -13.74
CA ASN A 273 2.13 10.55 -13.96
C ASN A 273 2.08 10.98 -15.44
N VAL A 274 2.29 10.05 -16.37
CA VAL A 274 2.21 10.34 -17.81
C VAL A 274 0.78 10.70 -18.23
N LEU A 275 -0.25 10.03 -17.71
CA LEU A 275 -1.64 10.35 -18.02
C LEU A 275 -2.04 11.73 -17.47
N THR A 276 -1.69 11.99 -16.21
CA THR A 276 -2.05 13.22 -15.49
C THR A 276 -1.16 14.41 -15.83
N ASP A 277 -0.03 14.20 -16.50
CA ASP A 277 1.00 15.22 -16.77
C ASP A 277 1.57 15.82 -15.47
N THR A 278 1.78 14.96 -14.45
CA THR A 278 2.29 15.35 -13.12
C THR A 278 3.53 14.54 -12.73
N SER A 279 4.10 14.86 -11.55
CA SER A 279 5.12 14.05 -10.86
C SER A 279 4.68 13.57 -9.46
N ASN A 280 3.37 13.58 -9.23
CA ASN A 280 2.76 13.35 -7.91
C ASN A 280 2.89 11.90 -7.44
N PHE A 281 2.88 10.93 -8.37
CA PHE A 281 3.12 9.52 -8.04
C PHE A 281 4.63 9.28 -7.92
N LYS A 282 5.11 8.74 -6.79
CA LYS A 282 6.55 8.55 -6.56
C LYS A 282 7.14 7.49 -7.51
N GLU A 283 7.98 7.91 -8.44
CA GLU A 283 8.71 7.02 -9.36
C GLU A 283 10.09 6.62 -8.80
N SER A 284 10.55 5.41 -9.12
CA SER A 284 11.96 5.01 -8.94
C SER A 284 12.44 4.13 -10.09
N ALA A 285 13.74 4.22 -10.39
CA ALA A 285 14.42 3.31 -11.32
C ALA A 285 14.48 1.86 -10.81
N TYR A 286 14.20 1.64 -9.52
CA TYR A 286 14.21 0.34 -8.85
C TYR A 286 12.78 -0.11 -8.53
N ALA A 287 12.53 -1.42 -8.54
CA ALA A 287 11.27 -2.05 -8.17
C ALA A 287 11.04 -1.97 -6.65
N VAL A 288 10.81 -0.75 -6.15
CA VAL A 288 10.48 -0.49 -4.75
C VAL A 288 9.18 0.31 -4.74
N SER A 289 8.07 -0.33 -4.37
CA SER A 289 6.80 0.33 -4.04
C SER A 289 7.03 1.47 -3.05
N LYS A 290 6.71 2.68 -3.49
CA LYS A 290 6.71 3.92 -2.69
C LYS A 290 5.29 4.45 -2.44
N THR A 291 4.29 3.86 -3.11
CA THR A 291 2.88 4.24 -3.00
C THR A 291 2.25 3.38 -1.92
N ILE A 292 2.05 3.97 -0.75
CA ILE A 292 1.53 3.29 0.44
C ILE A 292 -0.02 3.32 0.45
N ASN A 293 -0.62 4.32 -0.21
CA ASN A 293 -2.06 4.54 -0.36
C ASN A 293 -2.45 4.72 -1.83
N ALA A 294 -3.66 4.28 -2.21
CA ALA A 294 -4.21 4.59 -3.54
C ALA A 294 -4.30 6.11 -3.71
N GLN A 295 -3.68 6.64 -4.76
CA GLN A 295 -3.67 8.07 -5.07
C GLN A 295 -4.64 8.36 -6.21
N LYS A 296 -5.52 9.34 -6.00
CA LYS A 296 -6.49 9.81 -7.00
C LYS A 296 -6.03 11.16 -7.56
N ILE A 297 -5.92 11.30 -8.87
CA ILE A 297 -5.61 12.57 -9.54
C ILE A 297 -6.56 12.79 -10.71
N ASP A 298 -7.14 13.98 -10.73
CA ASP A 298 -8.08 14.43 -11.74
C ASP A 298 -7.37 15.19 -12.84
N PHE A 299 -7.74 14.95 -14.09
CA PHE A 299 -7.23 15.70 -15.25
C PHE A 299 -8.31 15.84 -16.33
N ASN A 300 -8.16 16.84 -17.19
CA ASN A 300 -9.03 17.03 -18.35
C ASN A 300 -8.29 16.65 -19.64
N TRP A 301 -8.98 15.96 -20.54
CA TRP A 301 -8.50 15.67 -21.88
C TRP A 301 -9.65 15.80 -22.88
N ASN A 302 -9.46 16.65 -23.89
CA ASN A 302 -10.47 16.94 -24.92
C ASN A 302 -11.87 17.28 -24.37
N GLY A 303 -11.93 18.01 -23.24
CA GLY A 303 -13.19 18.42 -22.61
C GLY A 303 -13.86 17.35 -21.75
N LYS A 304 -13.26 16.16 -21.62
CA LYS A 304 -13.71 15.09 -20.71
C LYS A 304 -12.86 15.09 -19.44
N ASN A 305 -13.52 14.91 -18.30
CA ASN A 305 -12.87 14.79 -17.00
C ASN A 305 -12.54 13.31 -16.73
N PHE A 306 -11.29 13.05 -16.38
CA PHE A 306 -10.79 11.72 -16.04
C PHE A 306 -10.19 11.75 -14.63
N ARG A 307 -10.32 10.64 -13.92
CA ARG A 307 -9.70 10.42 -12.61
C ARG A 307 -8.81 9.19 -12.69
N VAL A 308 -7.50 9.37 -12.55
CA VAL A 308 -6.57 8.24 -12.45
C VAL A 308 -6.50 7.80 -10.99
N VAL A 309 -6.69 6.51 -10.77
CA VAL A 309 -6.46 5.86 -9.48
C VAL A 309 -5.26 4.94 -9.64
N ASP A 310 -4.11 5.34 -9.08
CA ASP A 310 -2.93 4.46 -8.97
C ASP A 310 -3.17 3.55 -7.76
N THR A 311 -3.38 2.27 -8.02
CA THR A 311 -3.54 1.27 -6.95
C THR A 311 -2.20 0.97 -6.30
N ILE A 312 -2.24 0.59 -5.02
CA ILE A 312 -1.06 0.07 -4.33
C ILE A 312 -0.52 -1.09 -5.17
N GLY A 313 0.74 -1.02 -5.58
CA GLY A 313 1.36 -2.15 -6.27
C GLY A 313 1.33 -3.38 -5.37
N VAL A 314 1.05 -4.55 -5.94
CA VAL A 314 0.92 -5.84 -5.22
C VAL A 314 2.28 -6.36 -4.66
N GLU A 315 3.18 -5.46 -4.28
CA GLU A 315 4.37 -5.79 -3.50
C GLU A 315 4.44 -4.81 -2.32
N HIS A 316 4.12 -5.31 -1.12
CA HIS A 316 4.71 -4.73 0.08
C HIS A 316 6.22 -4.85 -0.07
N THR A 317 6.87 -3.70 -0.24
CA THR A 317 8.32 -3.57 -0.31
C THR A 317 8.96 -3.98 1.01
N LYS A 318 9.17 -5.29 1.14
CA LYS A 318 10.07 -6.04 2.05
C LYS A 318 9.72 -7.54 2.11
N LEU A 319 8.70 -8.00 1.39
CA LEU A 319 8.40 -9.43 1.25
C LEU A 319 9.05 -9.96 -0.04
N ARG A 320 9.78 -11.07 0.07
CA ARG A 320 10.35 -11.76 -1.08
C ARG A 320 9.23 -12.62 -1.69
N PHE A 321 8.90 -12.31 -2.94
CA PHE A 321 8.36 -13.12 -4.04
C PHE A 321 7.82 -14.53 -3.74
N THR A 322 6.61 -14.83 -4.22
CA THR A 322 6.29 -15.90 -5.22
C THR A 322 4.79 -16.33 -5.29
N GLY A 323 3.84 -15.62 -4.67
CA GLY A 323 2.39 -15.91 -4.79
C GLY A 323 1.54 -14.79 -5.42
N ASP A 324 1.96 -13.54 -5.26
CA ASP A 324 1.16 -12.33 -5.55
C ASP A 324 0.94 -12.05 -7.05
N GLU A 325 1.84 -12.55 -7.89
CA GLU A 325 1.80 -12.44 -9.35
C GLU A 325 0.71 -13.34 -9.96
N ILE A 326 0.53 -14.53 -9.38
CA ILE A 326 -0.54 -15.46 -9.72
C ILE A 326 -1.87 -14.92 -9.20
N ASN A 327 -1.91 -14.22 -8.06
CA ASN A 327 -3.14 -13.61 -7.54
C ASN A 327 -3.62 -12.44 -8.38
N THR A 328 -2.73 -11.55 -8.84
CA THR A 328 -3.14 -10.44 -9.75
C THR A 328 -3.72 -10.99 -11.05
N PHE A 329 -3.20 -12.14 -11.51
CA PHE A 329 -3.63 -12.78 -12.74
C PHE A 329 -4.88 -13.67 -12.53
N ASN A 330 -4.96 -14.42 -11.44
CA ASN A 330 -6.13 -15.21 -11.05
C ASN A 330 -7.28 -14.29 -10.61
N MET A 331 -7.01 -13.08 -10.13
CA MET A 331 -8.02 -12.03 -9.92
C MET A 331 -8.78 -11.72 -11.22
N ILE A 332 -8.07 -11.69 -12.35
CA ILE A 332 -8.64 -11.50 -13.68
C ILE A 332 -9.40 -12.77 -14.14
N LYS A 333 -9.10 -13.94 -13.56
CA LYS A 333 -9.59 -15.25 -14.00
C LYS A 333 -10.77 -15.80 -13.19
N ASP A 334 -10.75 -15.74 -11.85
CA ASP A 334 -11.50 -16.71 -11.04
C ASP A 334 -12.77 -16.19 -10.35
N SER A 335 -13.05 -14.88 -10.17
CA SER A 335 -14.39 -14.48 -9.61
C SER A 335 -14.86 -13.04 -9.82
N ILE A 336 -13.99 -12.05 -10.06
CA ILE A 336 -14.41 -10.62 -10.13
C ILE A 336 -14.71 -10.15 -11.57
N PHE A 337 -14.09 -10.78 -12.57
CA PHE A 337 -14.05 -10.25 -13.94
C PHE A 337 -14.96 -10.97 -14.95
N ASN A 338 -16.02 -11.65 -14.51
CA ASN A 338 -17.05 -12.07 -15.47
C ASN A 338 -17.77 -10.83 -16.02
N GLY A 339 -17.40 -10.44 -17.25
CA GLY A 339 -18.00 -9.32 -17.98
C GLY A 339 -17.26 -7.98 -17.89
N ILE A 340 -16.23 -7.83 -17.04
CA ILE A 340 -15.46 -6.56 -16.98
C ILE A 340 -14.19 -6.56 -17.86
N LEU A 341 -13.70 -7.72 -18.30
CA LEU A 341 -12.49 -7.84 -19.16
C LEU A 341 -12.63 -7.05 -20.45
N GLU A 342 -13.83 -6.94 -21.00
CA GLU A 342 -14.11 -6.13 -22.18
C GLU A 342 -13.83 -4.63 -21.99
N TYR A 343 -13.71 -4.15 -20.73
CA TYR A 343 -13.31 -2.79 -20.39
C TYR A 343 -11.81 -2.69 -20.03
N VAL A 344 -11.14 -3.81 -19.76
CA VAL A 344 -9.72 -3.84 -19.38
C VAL A 344 -8.81 -3.73 -20.61
N THR A 345 -7.87 -2.80 -20.58
CA THR A 345 -6.80 -2.63 -21.57
C THR A 345 -5.46 -3.05 -20.99
N ILE A 346 -4.74 -3.93 -21.69
CA ILE A 346 -3.36 -4.31 -21.33
C ILE A 346 -2.40 -3.22 -21.82
N VAL A 347 -1.62 -2.64 -20.94
CA VAL A 347 -0.61 -1.63 -21.25
C VAL A 347 0.78 -2.26 -21.17
N ARG A 348 1.37 -2.61 -22.32
CA ARG A 348 2.78 -3.01 -22.43
C ARG A 348 3.66 -1.77 -22.28
N THR A 349 4.34 -1.71 -21.15
CA THR A 349 5.31 -0.67 -20.81
C THR A 349 6.70 -1.04 -21.30
N LYS A 350 7.66 -0.11 -21.21
CA LYS A 350 9.08 -0.30 -21.59
C LYS A 350 9.27 -0.73 -23.06
N PHE A 351 8.29 -0.45 -23.93
CA PHE A 351 8.33 -0.88 -25.33
C PHE A 351 8.86 0.25 -26.23
N TYR A 352 10.16 0.29 -26.49
CA TYR A 352 10.81 1.40 -27.22
C TYR A 352 10.21 1.69 -28.61
N ASN A 353 9.81 0.65 -29.34
CA ASN A 353 9.28 0.75 -30.70
C ASN A 353 7.76 0.98 -30.73
N PHE A 354 7.18 1.52 -29.68
CA PHE A 354 5.72 1.68 -29.56
C PHE A 354 5.09 2.58 -30.62
N GLY A 355 5.87 3.41 -31.32
CA GLY A 355 5.39 4.19 -32.46
C GLY A 355 5.19 3.37 -33.74
N ASN A 356 5.70 2.14 -33.80
CA ASN A 356 5.61 1.28 -34.98
C ASN A 356 4.49 0.24 -34.80
N GLY A 357 3.39 0.41 -35.55
CA GLY A 357 2.24 -0.49 -35.48
C GLY A 357 2.57 -1.95 -35.80
N ARG A 358 3.49 -2.22 -36.75
CA ARG A 358 3.88 -3.58 -37.10
C ARG A 358 4.62 -4.28 -35.97
N GLU A 359 5.46 -3.56 -35.24
CA GLU A 359 6.17 -4.12 -34.08
C GLU A 359 5.22 -4.38 -32.90
N CYS A 360 4.23 -3.50 -32.70
CA CYS A 360 3.17 -3.71 -31.71
C CYS A 360 2.35 -4.96 -32.03
N GLU A 361 1.93 -5.14 -33.28
CA GLU A 361 1.17 -6.32 -33.73
C GLU A 361 1.97 -7.62 -33.62
N LYS A 362 3.28 -7.58 -33.93
CA LYS A 362 4.17 -8.72 -33.73
C LYS A 362 4.24 -9.12 -32.26
N ASP A 363 4.43 -8.17 -31.35
CA ASP A 363 4.47 -8.44 -29.91
C ASP A 363 3.13 -9.04 -29.41
N ILE A 364 1.98 -8.57 -29.91
CA ILE A 364 0.67 -9.17 -29.58
C ILE A 364 0.58 -10.63 -30.03
N LYS A 365 1.05 -10.93 -31.25
CA LYS A 365 1.10 -12.32 -31.75
C LYS A 365 2.02 -13.19 -30.91
N VAL A 366 3.17 -12.66 -30.49
CA VAL A 366 4.10 -13.34 -29.59
C VAL A 366 3.44 -13.63 -28.25
N MET A 367 2.77 -12.65 -27.62
CA MET A 367 2.06 -12.87 -26.35
C MET A 367 1.01 -13.98 -26.45
N ARG A 368 0.21 -13.98 -27.53
CA ARG A 368 -0.79 -15.03 -27.79
C ARG A 368 -0.19 -16.42 -28.00
N GLY A 369 1.05 -16.49 -28.50
CA GLY A 369 1.75 -17.75 -28.78
C GLY A 369 2.54 -18.32 -27.62
N LYS A 370 2.76 -17.57 -26.54
CA LYS A 370 3.62 -17.99 -25.41
C LYS A 370 2.98 -19.04 -24.51
N ASN A 371 1.76 -18.77 -24.06
CA ASN A 371 1.08 -19.58 -23.06
C ASN A 371 -0.44 -19.48 -23.29
N GLU A 372 -1.16 -20.61 -23.16
CA GLU A 372 -2.60 -20.68 -23.44
C GLU A 372 -3.41 -19.70 -22.57
N LEU A 373 -3.01 -19.53 -21.32
CA LEU A 373 -3.65 -18.66 -20.37
C LEU A 373 -3.30 -17.17 -20.63
N ILE A 374 -2.09 -16.84 -21.07
CA ILE A 374 -1.79 -15.49 -21.61
C ILE A 374 -2.64 -15.20 -22.85
N ALA A 375 -2.80 -16.18 -23.75
CA ALA A 375 -3.62 -16.02 -24.95
C ALA A 375 -5.08 -15.73 -24.61
N ARG A 376 -5.65 -16.46 -23.64
CA ARG A 376 -7.03 -16.22 -23.15
C ARG A 376 -7.20 -14.80 -22.62
N ILE A 377 -6.25 -14.30 -21.82
CA ILE A 377 -6.32 -12.92 -21.31
C ILE A 377 -6.24 -11.90 -22.46
N VAL A 378 -5.23 -12.01 -23.32
CA VAL A 378 -5.03 -11.06 -24.42
C VAL A 378 -6.25 -11.01 -25.36
N ASN A 379 -6.97 -12.13 -25.49
CA ASN A 379 -8.16 -12.21 -26.32
C ASN A 379 -9.45 -11.76 -25.62
N SER A 380 -9.47 -11.73 -24.29
CA SER A 380 -10.66 -11.34 -23.50
C SER A 380 -10.66 -9.85 -23.11
N CYS A 381 -9.48 -9.23 -23.07
CA CYS A 381 -9.33 -7.80 -22.80
C CYS A 381 -9.77 -6.92 -23.99
N ASN A 382 -10.16 -5.66 -23.72
CA ASN A 382 -10.49 -4.62 -24.71
C ASN A 382 -9.38 -4.40 -25.76
N GLY A 383 -8.13 -4.67 -25.35
CA GLY A 383 -6.99 -4.76 -26.25
C GLY A 383 -5.66 -4.58 -25.55
N VAL A 384 -4.62 -4.37 -26.37
CA VAL A 384 -3.26 -4.12 -25.90
C VAL A 384 -2.74 -2.81 -26.48
N ILE A 385 -2.21 -1.93 -25.62
CA ILE A 385 -1.49 -0.73 -26.02
C ILE A 385 -0.02 -0.85 -25.61
N HIS A 386 0.87 -0.40 -26.49
CA HIS A 386 2.30 -0.31 -26.21
C HIS A 386 2.71 1.13 -25.94
N VAL A 387 3.48 1.35 -24.89
CA VAL A 387 4.00 2.65 -24.47
C VAL A 387 5.43 2.54 -23.98
N ASN A 388 6.14 3.67 -23.97
CA ASN A 388 7.43 3.80 -23.31
C ASN A 388 7.41 5.02 -22.38
N ASN A 389 7.58 4.77 -21.08
CA ASN A 389 7.52 5.79 -20.02
C ASN A 389 8.85 5.81 -19.23
N PRO A 390 10.00 6.12 -19.88
CA PRO A 390 11.32 6.09 -19.24
C PRO A 390 11.43 7.16 -18.14
N PRO A 391 12.31 7.01 -17.13
CA PRO A 391 12.43 7.96 -16.01
C PRO A 391 12.86 9.37 -16.47
N ILE A 392 12.30 10.41 -15.86
CA ILE A 392 12.69 11.82 -16.11
C ILE A 392 13.40 12.49 -14.93
N ASN A 393 13.43 11.83 -13.77
CA ASN A 393 14.18 12.25 -12.59
C ASN A 393 15.38 11.33 -12.44
N ILE A 394 16.37 11.52 -13.30
CA ILE A 394 17.63 10.77 -13.28
C ILE A 394 18.65 11.62 -12.50
N ILE A 395 19.56 10.99 -11.75
CA ILE A 395 20.64 11.71 -11.08
C ILE A 395 21.65 12.12 -12.15
N GLU A 396 22.05 13.40 -12.16
CA GLU A 396 23.15 13.87 -12.99
C GLU A 396 24.44 13.28 -12.42
N GLU A 397 25.08 12.40 -13.19
CA GLU A 397 26.39 11.84 -12.85
C GLU A 397 27.47 12.83 -13.31
N GLU A 398 28.53 12.99 -12.52
CA GLU A 398 29.69 13.78 -12.94
C GLU A 398 30.24 13.15 -14.24
N GLU A 399 30.38 13.97 -15.30
CA GLU A 399 30.86 13.59 -16.66
C GLU A 399 29.80 13.05 -17.67
N ASP A 400 28.49 13.13 -17.41
CA ASP A 400 27.44 12.75 -18.41
C ASP A 400 27.05 13.92 -19.35
N ASP A 401 27.85 14.13 -20.41
CA ASP A 401 27.62 15.20 -21.41
C ASP A 401 26.26 15.08 -22.15
N ASP A 402 25.70 13.87 -22.23
CA ASP A 402 24.44 13.57 -22.93
C ASP A 402 23.22 13.59 -21.99
N TYR A 403 23.40 13.92 -20.70
CA TYR A 403 22.35 13.88 -19.68
C TYR A 403 21.09 14.66 -20.11
N LYS A 404 21.27 15.88 -20.62
CA LYS A 404 20.17 16.76 -21.05
C LYS A 404 19.40 16.19 -22.24
N ASP A 405 20.10 15.61 -23.20
CA ASP A 405 19.49 15.00 -24.39
C ASP A 405 18.71 13.75 -24.03
N ARG A 406 19.22 12.93 -23.11
CA ARG A 406 18.50 11.77 -22.56
C ARG A 406 17.20 12.17 -21.84
N ILE A 407 17.25 13.22 -21.02
CA ILE A 407 16.05 13.73 -20.33
C ILE A 407 15.03 14.28 -21.34
N LEU A 408 15.49 15.01 -22.36
CA LEU A 408 14.62 15.53 -23.42
C LEU A 408 13.98 14.40 -24.23
N PHE A 409 14.75 13.38 -24.59
CA PHE A 409 14.25 12.17 -25.25
C PHE A 409 13.19 11.47 -24.41
N ASN A 410 13.43 11.30 -23.09
CA ASN A 410 12.49 10.67 -22.18
C ASN A 410 11.19 11.46 -22.04
N LYS A 411 11.25 12.79 -21.95
CA LYS A 411 10.07 13.67 -21.95
C LYS A 411 9.26 13.53 -23.24
N ASN A 412 9.94 13.47 -24.39
CA ASN A 412 9.29 13.30 -25.70
C ASN A 412 8.63 11.92 -25.83
N ALA A 413 9.28 10.85 -25.37
CA ALA A 413 8.72 9.51 -25.32
C ALA A 413 7.44 9.47 -24.46
N ARG A 414 7.49 10.03 -23.24
CA ARG A 414 6.33 10.17 -22.35
C ARG A 414 5.17 10.94 -22.99
N LYS A 415 5.44 12.07 -23.66
CA LYS A 415 4.42 12.87 -24.36
C LYS A 415 3.73 12.08 -25.47
N LYS A 416 4.49 11.29 -26.24
CA LYS A 416 3.95 10.40 -27.28
C LYS A 416 3.12 9.26 -26.66
N SER A 417 3.61 8.64 -25.59
CA SER A 417 2.88 7.61 -24.83
C SER A 417 1.56 8.11 -24.27
N ARG A 418 1.55 9.33 -23.68
CA ARG A 418 0.34 9.99 -23.19
C ARG A 418 -0.71 10.15 -24.30
N LYS A 419 -0.32 10.77 -25.41
CA LYS A 419 -1.23 10.99 -26.55
C LYS A 419 -1.76 9.68 -27.11
N LYS A 420 -0.90 8.66 -27.28
CA LYS A 420 -1.31 7.34 -27.78
C LYS A 420 -2.33 6.69 -26.84
N THR A 421 -2.09 6.72 -25.54
CA THR A 421 -2.97 6.10 -24.53
C THR A 421 -4.32 6.81 -24.45
N LEU A 422 -4.33 8.15 -24.31
CA LEU A 422 -5.57 8.91 -24.18
C LEU A 422 -6.41 8.87 -25.45
N ASN A 423 -5.79 8.90 -26.64
CA ASN A 423 -6.51 8.72 -27.90
C ASN A 423 -7.11 7.30 -28.03
N TYR A 424 -6.40 6.27 -27.55
CA TYR A 424 -6.91 4.91 -27.54
C TYR A 424 -8.12 4.78 -26.61
N LEU A 425 -8.00 5.27 -25.37
CA LEU A 425 -9.09 5.28 -24.40
C LEU A 425 -10.29 6.08 -24.93
N GLU A 426 -10.07 7.21 -25.60
CA GLU A 426 -11.15 7.98 -26.21
C GLU A 426 -11.84 7.26 -27.37
N ALA A 427 -11.07 6.56 -28.22
CA ALA A 427 -11.61 5.84 -29.38
C ALA A 427 -12.34 4.54 -28.99
N LYS A 428 -11.93 3.90 -27.89
CA LYS A 428 -12.46 2.61 -27.44
C LYS A 428 -13.48 2.71 -26.31
N CYS A 429 -13.40 3.73 -25.46
CA CYS A 429 -14.39 4.02 -24.43
C CYS A 429 -15.47 4.96 -24.98
N THR A 430 -16.27 4.47 -25.93
CA THR A 430 -17.59 5.04 -26.27
C THR A 430 -18.49 5.05 -25.01
N ASP A 431 -19.70 5.62 -25.04
CA ASP A 431 -20.51 5.83 -23.81
C ASP A 431 -20.87 4.55 -23.01
N GLU A 432 -20.50 3.36 -23.52
CA GLU A 432 -20.43 2.09 -22.80
C GLU A 432 -19.12 2.02 -21.98
N HIS A 433 -19.26 2.23 -20.68
CA HIS A 433 -18.22 2.11 -19.66
C HIS A 433 -18.74 1.13 -18.61
N PHE A 434 -17.84 0.45 -17.89
CA PHE A 434 -18.26 -0.42 -16.80
C PHE A 434 -19.01 0.40 -15.75
N LYS A 435 -20.34 0.25 -15.71
CA LYS A 435 -21.20 0.87 -14.71
C LYS A 435 -21.19 0.00 -13.47
N SER A 436 -20.23 0.24 -12.59
CA SER A 436 -20.32 -0.24 -11.22
C SER A 436 -21.32 0.62 -10.46
N GLU A 437 -22.29 0.00 -9.77
CA GLU A 437 -23.18 0.72 -8.84
C GLU A 437 -22.40 1.37 -7.69
N ASN A 438 -21.17 0.92 -7.43
CA ASN A 438 -20.27 1.49 -6.44
C ASN A 438 -18.80 1.19 -6.81
N TRP A 439 -18.18 2.10 -7.58
CA TRP A 439 -16.78 2.01 -8.04
C TRP A 439 -15.80 1.64 -6.92
N ASP A 440 -16.02 2.19 -5.73
CA ASP A 440 -15.14 1.93 -4.62
C ASP A 440 -15.44 0.57 -3.93
N VAL A 441 -16.64 -0.03 -4.07
CA VAL A 441 -16.88 -1.45 -3.72
C VAL A 441 -16.10 -2.37 -4.66
N LEU A 442 -16.09 -2.11 -5.97
CA LEU A 442 -15.26 -2.87 -6.91
C LEU A 442 -13.77 -2.76 -6.53
N CYS A 443 -13.30 -1.56 -6.19
CA CYS A 443 -11.92 -1.36 -5.75
C CYS A 443 -11.63 -2.15 -4.45
N ASN A 444 -12.57 -2.19 -3.51
CA ASN A 444 -12.42 -2.98 -2.29
C ASN A 444 -12.52 -4.48 -2.53
N GLU A 445 -13.36 -4.96 -3.44
CA GLU A 445 -13.42 -6.37 -3.83
C GLU A 445 -12.12 -6.81 -4.50
N ILE A 446 -11.56 -5.98 -5.39
CA ILE A 446 -10.23 -6.16 -5.98
C ILE A 446 -9.18 -6.27 -4.88
N VAL A 447 -9.20 -5.34 -3.93
CA VAL A 447 -8.23 -5.30 -2.82
C VAL A 447 -8.42 -6.49 -1.86
N GLU A 448 -9.66 -6.86 -1.50
CA GLU A 448 -9.99 -8.00 -0.65
C GLU A 448 -9.65 -9.34 -1.31
N TYR A 449 -9.87 -9.48 -2.62
CA TYR A 449 -9.47 -10.67 -3.35
C TYR A 449 -7.95 -10.83 -3.39
N ILE A 450 -7.22 -9.74 -3.62
CA ILE A 450 -5.75 -9.72 -3.52
C ILE A 450 -5.32 -10.19 -2.12
N ARG A 451 -6.04 -9.79 -1.06
CA ARG A 451 -5.75 -10.13 0.34
C ARG A 451 -6.12 -11.57 0.74
N ASN A 452 -7.23 -12.11 0.24
CA ASN A 452 -7.80 -13.39 0.72
C ASN A 452 -7.19 -14.64 0.05
N ASN A 453 -6.54 -14.50 -1.11
CA ASN A 453 -5.91 -15.62 -1.80
C ASN A 453 -4.47 -15.87 -1.32
N ASN A 454 -4.29 -16.26 -0.06
CA ASN A 454 -3.01 -16.79 0.42
C ASN A 454 -2.79 -18.21 -0.13
N LEU A 455 -2.09 -18.34 -1.26
CA LEU A 455 -1.71 -19.65 -1.81
C LEU A 455 -0.22 -19.95 -1.59
N GLN A 456 0.01 -21.05 -0.88
CA GLN A 456 1.30 -21.70 -0.70
C GLN A 456 1.98 -21.97 -2.04
N LYS A 457 3.31 -21.80 -2.08
CA LYS A 457 4.27 -22.24 -3.13
C LYS A 457 3.63 -23.06 -4.27
N LEU A 458 3.16 -22.37 -5.31
CA LEU A 458 2.91 -22.95 -6.62
C LEU A 458 4.08 -22.57 -7.53
N GLU A 459 4.59 -23.53 -8.30
CA GLU A 459 5.61 -23.26 -9.33
C GLU A 459 5.04 -22.24 -10.34
N ILE A 460 5.70 -21.09 -10.45
CA ILE A 460 5.28 -20.00 -11.35
C ILE A 460 5.73 -20.31 -12.77
N ASP A 461 4.83 -20.15 -13.73
CA ASP A 461 5.19 -20.13 -15.16
C ASP A 461 6.04 -18.88 -15.47
N PRO A 462 7.29 -19.03 -15.93
CA PRO A 462 8.20 -17.92 -16.22
C PRO A 462 7.68 -16.90 -17.26
N ASP A 463 6.82 -17.32 -18.19
CA ASP A 463 6.26 -16.43 -19.21
C ASP A 463 5.21 -15.47 -18.64
N ILE A 464 4.46 -15.91 -17.63
CA ILE A 464 3.50 -15.07 -16.91
C ILE A 464 4.24 -14.03 -16.08
N LEU A 465 5.29 -14.45 -15.38
CA LEU A 465 6.16 -13.58 -14.60
C LEU A 465 6.69 -12.43 -15.47
N LYS A 466 7.25 -12.77 -16.63
CA LYS A 466 7.81 -11.82 -17.57
C LYS A 466 6.77 -10.81 -18.10
N LEU A 467 5.54 -11.25 -18.36
CA LEU A 467 4.48 -10.33 -18.79
C LEU A 467 4.13 -9.32 -17.70
N SER A 468 4.09 -9.76 -16.43
CA SER A 468 3.75 -8.88 -15.29
C SER A 468 4.80 -7.79 -15.01
N GLU A 469 6.07 -8.02 -15.36
CA GLU A 469 7.17 -7.06 -15.21
C GLU A 469 7.17 -5.95 -16.27
N GLU A 470 6.54 -6.24 -17.41
CA GLU A 470 6.50 -5.39 -18.59
C GLU A 470 5.10 -4.84 -18.88
N ALA A 471 4.08 -5.19 -18.09
CA ALA A 471 2.70 -4.77 -18.31
C ALA A 471 2.02 -4.24 -17.04
N CYS A 472 1.11 -3.31 -17.25
CA CYS A 472 0.05 -2.98 -16.31
C CYS A 472 -1.30 -3.00 -17.03
N LEU A 473 -2.39 -2.94 -16.29
CA LEU A 473 -3.74 -2.97 -16.78
C LEU A 473 -4.38 -1.61 -16.52
N ILE A 474 -5.12 -1.10 -17.48
CA ILE A 474 -6.04 0.02 -17.31
C ILE A 474 -7.46 -0.56 -17.38
N LEU A 475 -8.27 -0.30 -16.37
CA LEU A 475 -9.72 -0.45 -16.43
C LEU A 475 -10.38 0.92 -16.59
#